data_AF-A0A817KYG5-F1
#
_entry.id   AF-A0A817KYG5-F1
#
_cell.length_a   1.000
_cell.length_b   1.000
_cell.length_c   1.000
_cell.angle_alpha   90.00
_cell.angle_beta   90.00
_cell.angle_gamma   90.00
#
_symmetry.space_group_name_H-M   'P 1'
#
loop_
_entity.id
_entity.type
_entity.pdbx_description
1 polymer ?
#
loop_
_entity_poly.entity_id
_entity_poly.type
_entity_poly.pdbx_seq_one_letter_code
_entity_poly.pdbx_strand_id
1 'polypeptide(L)'
;FHYGKIEDYRKKLKAYLEKSQAYQCLGKVDPLPDVSQRTNKYFFLDLRLPKCITQKQYELLSIKPDEAELAHLCYLSKAHKPGTPLRPIISGVKHPTIKISKFLDDLLRPLFDKMAQETSYFWL
;
A
#
# COMPACT_ATOMS: atom_id res chain seq x y z
N PHE A 1 -14.22 28.05 6.02
CA PHE A 1 -13.41 27.04 5.32
C PHE A 1 -13.74 27.08 3.83
N HIS A 2 -12.75 27.35 2.96
CA HIS A 2 -12.99 27.37 1.52
C HIS A 2 -13.06 25.92 1.02
N TYR A 3 -14.27 25.40 0.85
CA TYR A 3 -14.50 24.15 0.12
C TYR A 3 -14.25 24.45 -1.35
N GLY A 4 -13.11 24.02 -1.88
CA GLY A 4 -12.90 24.01 -3.33
C GLY A 4 -14.00 23.17 -3.98
N LYS A 5 -14.59 23.64 -5.07
CA LYS A 5 -15.67 22.91 -5.73
C LYS A 5 -15.11 21.62 -6.35
N ILE A 6 -15.96 20.61 -6.56
CA ILE A 6 -15.54 19.31 -7.13
C ILE A 6 -14.87 19.51 -8.50
N GLU A 7 -15.32 20.51 -9.26
CA GLU A 7 -14.76 20.90 -10.55
C GLU A 7 -13.30 21.37 -10.45
N ASP A 8 -12.95 22.14 -9.42
CA ASP A 8 -11.57 22.61 -9.20
C ASP A 8 -10.64 21.43 -8.92
N TYR A 9 -11.13 20.44 -8.17
CA TYR A 9 -10.39 19.22 -7.89
C TYR A 9 -10.17 18.40 -9.16
N ARG A 10 -11.22 18.19 -9.97
CA ARG A 10 -11.11 17.49 -11.27
C ARG A 10 -10.14 18.18 -12.23
N LYS A 11 -10.16 19.52 -12.29
CA LYS A 11 -9.24 20.30 -13.13
C LYS A 11 -7.79 20.13 -12.69
N LYS A 12 -7.52 20.23 -11.39
CA LYS A 12 -6.17 20.00 -10.83
C LYS A 12 -5.69 18.56 -11.03
N LEU A 13 -6.61 17.59 -10.93
CA LEU A 13 -6.32 16.18 -11.18
C LEU A 13 -5.88 15.96 -12.62
N LYS A 14 -6.66 16.46 -13.57
CA LYS A 14 -6.35 16.34 -15.00
C LYS A 14 -4.99 16.97 -15.33
N ALA A 15 -4.76 18.19 -14.86
CA ALA A 15 -3.49 18.89 -15.06
C ALA A 15 -2.29 18.14 -14.42
N TYR A 16 -2.50 17.50 -13.26
CA TYR A 16 -1.48 16.69 -12.61
C TYR A 16 -1.16 15.41 -13.40
N LEU A 17 -2.18 14.68 -13.87
CA LEU A 17 -1.99 13.47 -14.67
C LEU A 17 -1.31 13.77 -16.01
N GLU A 18 -1.76 14.82 -16.71
CA GLU A 18 -1.17 15.28 -17.97
C GLU A 18 0.31 15.68 -17.81
N LYS A 19 0.64 16.41 -16.74
CA LYS A 19 2.01 16.87 -16.48
C LYS A 19 2.94 15.75 -16.01
N SER A 20 2.47 14.86 -15.13
CA SER A 20 3.32 13.87 -14.47
C SER A 20 3.52 12.60 -15.29
N GLN A 21 2.50 12.17 -16.06
CA GLN A 21 2.48 10.87 -16.75
C GLN A 21 2.83 9.68 -15.83
N ALA A 22 2.66 9.85 -14.51
CA ALA A 22 3.12 8.90 -13.51
C ALA A 22 2.16 7.71 -13.30
N TYR A 23 0.91 7.83 -13.78
CA TYR A 23 -0.14 6.84 -13.58
C TYR A 23 -0.85 6.56 -14.90
N GLN A 24 -1.24 5.30 -15.08
CA GLN A 24 -2.05 4.86 -16.22
C GLN A 24 -3.38 4.32 -15.71
N CYS A 25 -4.44 4.57 -16.47
CA CYS A 25 -5.72 3.96 -16.20
C CYS A 25 -5.61 2.45 -16.36
N LEU A 26 -6.18 1.70 -15.41
CA LEU A 26 -6.37 0.27 -15.57
C LEU A 26 -7.24 0.04 -16.80
N GLY A 27 -6.88 -0.97 -17.59
CA GLY A 27 -7.63 -1.36 -18.77
C GLY A 27 -9.02 -1.93 -18.43
N LYS A 28 -9.69 -2.53 -19.41
CA LYS A 28 -11.02 -3.13 -19.22
C LYS A 28 -11.02 -4.41 -18.38
N VAL A 29 -9.87 -5.05 -18.25
CA VAL A 29 -9.71 -6.32 -17.53
C VAL A 29 -9.20 -6.01 -16.13
N ASP A 30 -9.87 -6.55 -15.11
CA ASP A 30 -9.43 -6.45 -13.73
C ASP A 30 -8.13 -7.23 -13.53
N PRO A 31 -7.01 -6.58 -13.18
CA PRO A 31 -5.74 -7.27 -12.95
C PRO A 31 -5.66 -7.98 -11.60
N LEU A 32 -6.60 -7.76 -10.67
CA LEU A 32 -6.53 -8.28 -9.31
C LEU A 32 -6.35 -9.81 -9.23
N PRO A 33 -7.06 -10.63 -10.03
CA PRO A 33 -6.87 -12.08 -9.98
C PRO A 33 -5.47 -12.52 -10.39
N ASP A 34 -4.90 -11.93 -11.46
CA ASP A 34 -3.54 -12.23 -11.92
C ASP A 34 -2.50 -11.82 -10.88
N VAL A 35 -2.62 -10.61 -10.34
CA VAL A 35 -1.70 -10.10 -9.31
C VAL A 35 -1.74 -11.00 -8.06
N SER A 36 -2.94 -11.43 -7.64
CA SER A 36 -3.09 -12.30 -6.47
C SER A 36 -2.49 -13.69 -6.72
N GLN A 37 -2.76 -14.29 -7.88
CA GLN A 37 -2.21 -15.59 -8.26
C GLN A 37 -0.69 -15.55 -8.35
N ARG A 38 -0.12 -14.52 -8.98
CA ARG A 38 1.32 -14.32 -9.08
C ARG A 38 1.97 -14.15 -7.72
N THR A 39 1.35 -13.37 -6.84
CA THR A 39 1.88 -13.15 -5.49
C THR A 39 1.90 -14.45 -4.67
N ASN A 40 0.83 -15.24 -4.71
CA ASN A 40 0.80 -16.57 -4.08
C ASN A 40 1.84 -17.52 -4.68
N LYS A 41 2.04 -17.48 -6.00
CA LYS A 41 3.07 -18.25 -6.69
C LYS A 41 4.47 -17.92 -6.17
N TYR A 42 4.80 -16.64 -5.99
CA TYR A 42 6.08 -16.21 -5.41
C TYR A 42 6.25 -16.72 -3.97
N PHE A 43 5.23 -16.58 -3.12
CA PHE A 43 5.29 -17.11 -1.75
C PHE A 43 5.54 -18.62 -1.72
N PHE A 44 4.95 -19.36 -2.65
CA PHE A 44 5.15 -20.79 -2.73
C PHE A 44 6.54 -21.16 -3.26
N LEU A 45 6.89 -20.68 -4.46
CA LEU A 45 8.08 -21.10 -5.18
C LEU A 45 9.38 -20.58 -4.55
N ASP A 46 9.37 -19.34 -4.05
CA ASP A 46 10.61 -18.67 -3.63
C ASP A 46 10.79 -18.65 -2.11
N LEU A 47 9.72 -18.80 -1.33
CA LEU A 47 9.80 -18.82 0.13
C LEU A 47 9.49 -20.19 0.72
N ARG A 48 8.39 -20.84 0.31
CA ARG A 48 7.95 -22.09 0.93
C ARG A 48 8.73 -23.31 0.46
N LEU A 49 8.95 -23.48 -0.86
CA LEU A 49 9.72 -24.59 -1.42
C LEU A 49 11.18 -24.61 -0.92
N PRO A 50 11.91 -23.47 -0.89
CA PRO A 50 13.27 -23.42 -0.36
C PRO A 50 13.32 -23.48 1.18
N LYS A 51 12.17 -23.60 1.86
CA LYS A 51 12.03 -23.65 3.32
C LYS A 51 12.47 -22.37 4.05
N CYS A 52 12.41 -21.21 3.39
CA CYS A 52 12.63 -19.90 4.03
C CYS A 52 11.50 -19.56 5.02
N ILE A 53 10.30 -20.08 4.77
CA ILE A 53 9.14 -19.96 5.66
C ILE A 53 8.51 -21.33 5.95
N THR A 54 7.91 -21.44 7.13
CA THR A 54 7.13 -22.62 7.54
C THR A 54 5.79 -22.71 6.78
N GLN A 55 5.15 -23.87 6.85
CA GLN A 55 3.81 -24.08 6.29
C GLN A 55 2.78 -23.09 6.87
N LYS A 56 2.78 -22.92 8.19
CA LYS A 56 1.86 -22.00 8.88
C LYS A 56 2.08 -20.54 8.45
N GLN A 57 3.33 -20.13 8.27
CA GLN A 57 3.65 -18.77 7.77
C GLN A 57 3.20 -18.58 6.32
N TYR A 58 3.39 -19.60 5.47
CA TYR A 58 2.89 -19.57 4.10
C TYR A 58 1.36 -19.45 4.04
N GLU A 59 0.63 -20.18 4.88
CA GLU A 59 -0.84 -20.09 4.96
C GLU A 59 -1.31 -18.70 5.42
N LEU A 60 -0.59 -18.07 6.36
CA LEU A 60 -0.86 -16.71 6.79
C LEU A 60 -0.60 -15.67 5.69
N LEU A 61 0.46 -15.85 4.90
CA LEU A 61 0.84 -14.95 3.81
C LEU A 61 -0.05 -15.11 2.57
N SER A 62 -0.58 -16.31 2.33
CA SER A 62 -1.39 -16.62 1.17
C SER A 62 -2.62 -15.69 1.07
N ILE A 63 -2.85 -15.18 -0.14
CA ILE A 63 -3.96 -14.31 -0.46
C ILE A 63 -5.18 -15.16 -0.79
N LYS A 64 -6.30 -14.88 -0.13
CA LYS A 64 -7.59 -15.47 -0.47
C LYS A 64 -8.34 -14.56 -1.46
N PRO A 65 -9.18 -15.13 -2.35
CA PRO A 65 -9.86 -14.37 -3.40
C PRO A 65 -10.70 -13.18 -2.92
N ASP A 66 -11.20 -13.23 -1.68
CA ASP A 66 -12.10 -12.25 -1.06
C ASP A 66 -11.40 -11.29 -0.08
N GLU A 67 -10.09 -11.43 0.12
CA GLU A 67 -9.32 -10.65 1.09
C GLU A 67 -8.52 -9.49 0.47
N ALA A 68 -8.36 -9.48 -0.86
CA ALA A 68 -7.51 -8.51 -1.56
C ALA A 68 -8.30 -7.52 -2.42
N GLU A 69 -7.75 -6.31 -2.55
CA GLU A 69 -8.24 -5.26 -3.43
C GLU A 69 -7.06 -4.59 -4.15
N LEU A 70 -7.32 -3.96 -5.30
CA LEU A 70 -6.31 -3.14 -5.96
C LEU A 70 -6.00 -1.89 -5.15
N ALA A 71 -4.80 -1.36 -5.33
CA ALA A 71 -4.43 -0.12 -4.70
C ALA A 71 -5.26 1.04 -5.28
N HIS A 72 -5.82 1.87 -4.40
CA HIS A 72 -6.63 3.01 -4.80
C HIS A 72 -5.79 4.28 -4.86
N LEU A 73 -5.87 4.98 -5.99
CA LEU A 73 -5.23 6.28 -6.17
C LEU A 73 -6.16 7.39 -5.68
N CYS A 74 -5.84 7.93 -4.50
CA CYS A 74 -6.51 9.06 -3.88
C CYS A 74 -5.70 10.35 -4.11
N TYR A 75 -6.31 11.53 -3.98
CA TYR A 75 -5.56 12.78 -3.99
C TYR A 75 -5.97 13.69 -2.84
N LEU A 76 -4.98 14.31 -2.22
CA LEU A 76 -5.20 15.35 -1.22
C LEU A 76 -4.96 16.71 -1.83
N SER A 77 -5.99 17.55 -1.77
CA SER A 77 -5.89 18.95 -2.13
C SER A 77 -5.51 19.80 -0.91
N LYS A 78 -4.55 20.71 -1.08
CA LYS A 78 -4.31 21.78 -0.10
C LYS A 78 -5.18 22.98 -0.46
N ALA A 79 -6.46 22.93 -0.06
CA ALA A 79 -7.43 23.98 -0.36
C ALA A 79 -7.01 25.39 0.10
N HIS A 80 -6.21 25.49 1.17
CA HIS A 80 -5.75 26.75 1.75
C HIS A 80 -4.51 27.35 1.07
N LYS A 81 -3.89 26.70 0.08
CA LYS A 81 -2.71 27.23 -0.64
C LYS A 81 -2.98 27.31 -2.15
N PRO A 82 -3.27 28.51 -2.68
CA PRO A 82 -3.36 28.73 -4.12
C PRO A 82 -2.09 28.24 -4.83
N GLY A 83 -2.23 27.69 -6.04
CA GLY A 83 -1.09 27.19 -6.85
C GLY A 83 -0.42 25.90 -6.35
N THR A 84 -0.79 25.35 -5.20
CA THR A 84 -0.19 24.09 -4.71
C THR A 84 -0.73 22.88 -5.49
N PRO A 85 0.15 22.00 -6.01
CA PRO A 85 -0.27 20.79 -6.73
C PRO A 85 -0.99 19.81 -5.80
N LEU A 86 -1.82 18.94 -6.39
CA LEU A 86 -2.40 17.81 -5.67
C LEU A 86 -1.30 16.87 -5.19
N ARG A 87 -1.52 16.25 -4.02
CA ARG A 87 -0.67 15.18 -3.51
C ARG A 87 -1.35 13.85 -3.81
N PRO A 88 -0.86 13.05 -4.77
CA PRO A 88 -1.37 11.70 -4.95
C PRO A 88 -1.03 10.84 -3.74
N ILE A 89 -1.92 9.94 -3.38
CA ILE A 89 -1.73 8.92 -2.35
C ILE A 89 -2.20 7.59 -2.93
N ILE A 90 -1.34 6.59 -2.86
CA ILE A 90 -1.70 5.21 -3.22
C ILE A 90 -2.08 4.50 -1.92
N SER A 91 -3.35 4.15 -1.78
CA SER A 91 -3.84 3.35 -0.66
C SER A 91 -3.72 1.86 -1.01
N GLY A 92 -2.79 1.17 -0.36
CA GLY A 92 -2.53 -0.26 -0.54
C GLY A 92 -3.00 -1.15 0.61
N VAL A 93 -3.98 -0.70 1.41
CA VAL A 93 -4.38 -1.33 2.69
C VAL A 93 -4.78 -2.80 2.53
N LYS A 94 -5.43 -3.16 1.43
CA LYS A 94 -5.82 -4.54 1.10
C LYS A 94 -5.07 -5.08 -0.13
N HIS A 95 -3.95 -4.47 -0.48
CA HIS A 95 -3.18 -4.90 -1.64
C HIS A 95 -2.66 -6.33 -1.43
N PRO A 96 -2.61 -7.18 -2.48
CA PRO A 96 -2.01 -8.53 -2.45
C PRO A 96 -0.70 -8.67 -1.65
N THR A 97 0.15 -7.63 -1.65
CA THR A 97 1.45 -7.66 -0.99
C THR A 97 1.45 -7.15 0.47
N ILE A 98 0.33 -6.64 0.99
CA ILE A 98 0.32 -5.98 2.32
C ILE A 98 0.67 -6.93 3.46
N LYS A 99 0.36 -8.22 3.32
CA LYS A 99 0.67 -9.25 4.31
C LYS A 99 2.18 -9.43 4.50
N ILE A 100 3.00 -9.10 3.50
CA ILE A 100 4.48 -9.12 3.62
C ILE A 100 4.92 -8.08 4.64
N SER A 101 4.44 -6.84 4.50
CA SER A 101 4.79 -5.75 5.42
C SER A 101 4.35 -6.08 6.84
N LYS A 102 3.13 -6.62 7.01
CA LYS A 102 2.64 -7.06 8.32
C LYS A 102 3.50 -8.18 8.91
N PHE A 103 3.86 -9.18 8.10
CA PHE A 103 4.69 -10.28 8.56
C PHE A 103 6.08 -9.83 9.03
N LEU A 104 6.71 -8.91 8.29
CA LEU A 104 7.99 -8.32 8.68
C LEU A 104 7.85 -7.45 9.95
N ASP A 105 6.78 -6.68 10.06
CA ASP A 105 6.48 -5.90 11.26
C ASP A 105 6.30 -6.80 12.48
N ASP A 106 5.48 -7.85 12.39
CA ASP A 106 5.25 -8.80 13.46
C ASP A 106 6.54 -9.53 13.86
N LEU A 107 7.42 -9.85 12.90
CA LEU A 107 8.72 -10.48 13.14
C LEU A 107 9.68 -9.57 13.89
N LEU A 108 9.71 -8.28 13.54
CA LEU A 108 10.64 -7.30 14.09
C LEU A 108 10.10 -6.58 15.34
N ARG A 109 8.78 -6.61 15.57
CA ARG A 109 8.10 -5.90 16.67
C ARG A 109 8.73 -6.15 18.04
N PRO A 110 9.06 -7.40 18.46
CA PRO A 110 9.65 -7.64 19.76
C PRO A 110 11.02 -6.97 19.94
N LEU A 111 11.83 -6.92 18.88
CA LEU A 111 13.11 -6.23 18.89
C LEU A 111 12.92 -4.72 18.98
N PHE A 112 12.00 -4.19 18.17
CA PHE A 112 11.65 -2.77 18.20
C PHE A 112 11.18 -2.34 19.60
N ASP A 113 10.29 -3.09 20.24
CA ASP A 113 9.74 -2.76 21.56
C ASP A 113 10.82 -2.77 22.63
N LYS A 114 11.74 -3.75 22.60
CA LYS A 114 12.88 -3.80 23.50
C LYS A 114 13.79 -2.59 23.34
N MET A 115 14.16 -2.26 22.10
CA MET A 115 14.99 -1.08 21.82
C MET A 115 14.28 0.21 22.25
N ALA A 116 12.99 0.34 21.96
CA ALA A 116 12.20 1.50 22.35
C ALA A 116 12.18 1.69 23.87
N GLN A 117 12.06 0.62 24.65
CA GLN A 117 12.19 0.70 26.11
C GLN A 117 13.57 1.22 26.50
N GLU A 118 14.65 0.60 26.00
CA GLU A 118 16.03 0.98 26.33
C GLU A 118 16.38 2.43 25.94
N THR A 119 15.88 2.93 24.81
CA THR A 119 16.20 4.28 24.32
C THR A 119 15.23 5.36 24.79
N SER A 120 14.04 4.99 25.27
CA SER A 120 13.00 5.95 25.71
C SER A 120 13.02 6.20 27.22
N TYR A 121 14.01 5.68 27.96
CA TYR A 121 14.33 6.17 29.31
C TYR A 121 14.93 7.58 29.20
N PHE A 122 14.05 8.57 29.06
CA PHE A 122 14.36 9.94 29.42
C PHE A 122 14.37 10.03 30.95
N TRP A 123 15.49 10.53 31.48
CA TRP A 123 15.69 10.94 32.86
C TRP A 123 14.45 11.67 33.42
N LEU A 124 13.72 11.00 34.31
CA LEU A 124 12.85 11.62 35.32
C LEU A 124 13.60 11.67 36.64
#